data_AF-A0A0C3H5R2-F1
#
_entry.id   AF-A0A0C3H5R2-F1
#
_cell.length_a   1.000
_cell.length_b   1.000
_cell.length_c   1.000
_cell.angle_alpha   90.00
_cell.angle_beta   90.00
_cell.angle_gamma   90.00
#
_symmetry.space_group_name_H-M   'P 1'
#
loop_
_entity.id
_entity.type
_entity.pdbx_description
1 polymer ?
#
loop_
_entity_poly.entity_id
_entity_poly.type
_entity_poly.pdbx_seq_one_letter_code
_entity_poly.pdbx_strand_id
1 'polypeptide(L)'
;MTSVFPYLPEMVESFGVKKRDVARWAGITSAVFSLSQCLTAILWGRASDRFGRKPTILTGLTCTLIFSLVWGLSTNLPMAIIARAFAGAFNGNVGIIRTMVAEMVPQKELQPRAFTLMPLIWSLGSIVGPSLGGFFAKPAQNWPGIFGHNKFLLKFPFVLPNLIASGFFLIGIATGFLFLQETLESKRHRKDWGLALGRRVVSVARYISPFHKNTKRSKRHFIGEEASHLLPSSPRSTRTLDKSLLSKPVLPRPTMAEVFTRQSVLNLAVYATLSLHSTTSDQLLPIFLHRPRQDINAPEVHLPFKFSGGFDLASGRIGTLFTLYGLCSGVIQFLIFPPVARKYGVLRCYKCCAVLFPIVYFIIPFTALIQDPILQQVAIFGIMLLKSFAVIFAFPSSTILLTNSARSLRILGTLNGFAVSISAIGRAVGPAVTGATFTWGLERGYVITAWWLLSVIAILGAVPLWSVIEMDGFSSTETNSDAEEEEETPDTISDEREGGILDGDEIAMADSDEEMFPPLNRVSSRMSSSRKISGEEGRGKKNSVGRDISNPIGVIGGIVGPGGGRRLSNGLAASNFGHGTGGTSFN
;
A
#
# COMPACT_ATOMS: atom_id res chain seq x y z
N MET A 1 13.06 12.20 3.38
CA MET A 1 12.71 11.16 4.39
C MET A 1 13.71 10.02 4.35
N THR A 2 13.61 9.08 3.40
CA THR A 2 14.63 8.04 3.14
C THR A 2 16.03 8.63 2.88
N SER A 3 16.08 9.85 2.35
CA SER A 3 17.28 10.68 2.20
C SER A 3 18.14 10.88 3.45
N VAL A 4 17.64 10.64 4.65
CA VAL A 4 18.44 10.88 5.86
C VAL A 4 19.38 9.71 6.18
N PHE A 5 19.07 8.49 5.76
CA PHE A 5 19.79 7.29 6.24
C PHE A 5 21.31 7.29 5.96
N PRO A 6 21.82 7.70 4.78
CA PRO A 6 23.27 7.63 4.49
C PRO A 6 24.18 8.56 5.29
N TYR A 7 23.64 9.66 5.84
CA TYR A 7 24.41 10.63 6.65
C TYR A 7 23.98 10.68 8.12
N LEU A 8 22.92 9.95 8.51
CA LEU A 8 22.46 9.85 9.90
C LEU A 8 23.56 9.39 10.89
N PRO A 9 24.46 8.43 10.58
CA PRO A 9 25.50 8.00 11.51
C PRO A 9 26.47 9.15 11.86
N GLU A 10 27.01 9.81 10.83
CA GLU A 10 27.91 10.95 10.99
C GLU A 10 27.24 12.15 11.66
N MET A 11 25.95 12.38 11.37
CA MET A 11 25.20 13.47 11.98
C MET A 11 25.01 13.24 13.48
N VAL A 12 24.69 12.02 13.89
CA VAL A 12 24.61 11.64 15.31
C VAL A 12 25.98 11.75 15.99
N GLU A 13 27.06 11.30 15.34
CA GLU A 13 28.43 11.47 15.86
C GLU A 13 28.82 12.95 15.99
N SER A 14 28.45 13.79 15.02
CA SER A 14 28.75 15.24 15.05
C SER A 14 28.09 15.99 16.22
N PHE A 15 27.10 15.38 16.90
CA PHE A 15 26.50 15.88 18.14
C PHE A 15 27.22 15.40 19.42
N GLY A 16 28.42 14.81 19.30
CA GLY A 16 29.24 14.34 20.43
C GLY A 16 28.87 12.94 20.93
N VAL A 17 28.08 12.17 20.18
CA VAL A 17 27.70 10.80 20.53
C VAL A 17 28.85 9.84 20.25
N LYS A 18 29.23 9.02 21.24
CA LYS A 18 30.30 8.02 21.12
C LYS A 18 30.01 7.04 19.97
N LYS A 19 31.03 6.66 19.19
CA LYS A 19 30.97 5.71 18.05
C LYS A 19 30.33 4.33 18.32
N ARG A 20 30.08 3.96 19.58
CA ARG A 20 29.32 2.74 19.98
C ARG A 20 27.81 2.97 20.12
N ASP A 21 27.42 4.18 20.53
CA ASP A 21 26.03 4.58 20.82
C ASP A 21 25.31 5.16 19.60
N VAL A 22 26.04 5.51 18.54
CA VAL A 22 25.50 6.03 17.27
C VAL A 22 24.36 5.16 16.73
N ALA A 23 24.47 3.84 16.83
CA ALA A 23 23.46 2.91 16.34
C ALA A 23 22.14 3.00 17.12
N ARG A 24 22.22 2.98 18.46
CA ARG A 24 21.09 3.18 19.37
C ARG A 24 20.39 4.51 19.12
N TRP A 25 21.14 5.61 19.02
CA TRP A 25 20.56 6.94 18.82
C TRP A 25 20.01 7.18 17.42
N ALA A 26 20.64 6.64 16.37
CA ALA A 26 20.07 6.64 15.02
C ALA A 26 18.76 5.84 14.95
N GLY A 27 18.71 4.67 15.59
CA GLY A 27 17.52 3.84 15.73
C GLY A 27 16.37 4.58 16.43
N ILE A 28 16.63 5.17 17.60
CA ILE A 28 15.66 6.01 18.33
C ILE A 28 15.16 7.18 17.46
N THR A 29 16.05 7.87 16.75
CA THR A 29 15.72 9.05 15.93
C THR A 29 14.78 8.72 14.78
N SER A 30 14.91 7.54 14.17
CA SER A 30 13.96 7.04 13.16
C SER A 30 12.70 6.41 13.76
N ALA A 31 12.80 5.85 14.96
CA ALA A 31 11.66 5.30 15.68
C ALA A 31 10.66 6.38 16.07
N VAL A 32 11.15 7.51 16.59
CA VAL A 32 10.35 8.69 16.94
C VAL A 32 9.58 9.22 15.72
N PHE A 33 10.20 9.33 14.54
CA PHE A 33 9.50 9.71 13.30
C PHE A 33 8.31 8.79 13.00
N SER A 34 8.51 7.47 13.06
CA SER A 34 7.48 6.48 12.71
C SER A 34 6.38 6.39 13.77
N LEU A 35 6.73 6.54 15.05
CA LEU A 35 5.78 6.60 16.16
C LEU A 35 4.90 7.85 16.09
N SER A 36 5.50 9.03 15.88
CA SER A 36 4.75 10.28 15.70
C SER A 36 3.84 10.23 14.48
N GLN A 37 4.28 9.62 13.36
CA GLN A 37 3.42 9.36 12.20
C GLN A 37 2.22 8.46 12.56
N CYS A 38 2.44 7.38 13.32
CA CYS A 38 1.38 6.46 13.73
C CYS A 38 0.34 7.14 14.62
N LEU A 39 0.78 7.96 15.58
CA LEU A 39 -0.11 8.66 16.53
C LEU A 39 -0.98 9.72 15.83
N THR A 40 -0.44 10.46 14.86
CA THR A 40 -1.21 11.53 14.19
C THR A 40 -1.97 11.08 12.95
N ALA A 41 -1.70 9.92 12.35
CA ALA A 41 -2.35 9.47 11.12
C ALA A 41 -3.90 9.52 11.19
N ILE A 42 -4.49 9.11 12.32
CA ILE A 42 -5.94 9.15 12.54
C ILE A 42 -6.45 10.60 12.62
N LEU A 43 -5.70 11.50 13.26
CA LEU A 43 -6.02 12.92 13.35
C LEU A 43 -5.98 13.58 11.96
N TRP A 44 -4.99 13.24 11.13
CA TRP A 44 -4.87 13.72 9.76
C TRP A 44 -6.01 13.21 8.85
N GLY A 45 -6.45 11.96 9.01
CA GLY A 45 -7.65 11.44 8.36
C GLY A 45 -8.91 12.25 8.72
N ARG A 46 -9.19 12.42 10.02
CA ARG A 46 -10.36 13.21 10.47
C ARG A 46 -10.28 14.69 10.10
N ALA A 47 -9.07 15.26 10.05
CA ALA A 47 -8.83 16.61 9.56
C ALA A 47 -9.14 16.71 8.05
N SER A 48 -8.71 15.73 7.27
CA SER A 48 -8.97 15.63 5.83
C SER A 48 -10.48 15.67 5.52
N ASP A 49 -11.28 14.84 6.19
CA ASP A 49 -12.72 14.77 5.96
C ASP A 49 -13.48 16.03 6.41
N ARG A 50 -12.93 16.80 7.36
CA ARG A 50 -13.51 18.10 7.78
C ARG A 50 -13.04 19.27 6.91
N PHE A 51 -11.77 19.33 6.56
CA PHE A 51 -11.16 20.50 5.92
C PHE A 51 -11.09 20.40 4.38
N GLY A 52 -11.05 19.20 3.82
CA GLY A 52 -10.81 18.92 2.41
C GLY A 52 -9.49 18.17 2.24
N ARG A 53 -9.42 17.25 1.28
CA ARG A 53 -8.29 16.33 1.13
C ARG A 53 -7.08 17.06 0.54
N LYS A 54 -7.32 17.98 -0.41
CA LYS A 54 -6.30 18.86 -1.02
C LYS A 54 -5.61 19.78 0.00
N PRO A 55 -6.31 20.66 0.77
CA PRO A 55 -5.66 21.55 1.71
C PRO A 55 -4.95 20.78 2.83
N THR A 56 -5.49 19.66 3.31
CA THR A 56 -4.85 18.86 4.35
C THR A 56 -3.53 18.24 3.87
N ILE A 57 -3.45 17.70 2.64
CA ILE A 57 -2.18 17.25 2.05
C ILE A 57 -1.18 18.41 1.93
N LEU A 58 -1.61 19.57 1.41
CA LEU A 58 -0.74 20.74 1.20
C LEU A 58 -0.17 21.29 2.51
N THR A 59 -0.97 21.34 3.58
CA THR A 59 -0.48 21.67 4.93
C THR A 59 0.53 20.63 5.42
N GLY A 60 0.23 19.34 5.29
CA GLY A 60 1.16 18.26 5.68
C GLY A 60 2.49 18.34 4.94
N LEU A 61 2.49 18.62 3.63
CA LEU A 61 3.69 18.83 2.82
C LEU A 61 4.47 20.09 3.25
N THR A 62 3.78 21.20 3.50
CA THR A 62 4.40 22.47 3.91
C THR A 62 5.08 22.35 5.28
N CYS A 63 4.40 21.76 6.27
CA CYS A 63 5.01 21.48 7.57
C CYS A 63 6.16 20.47 7.45
N THR A 64 6.01 19.43 6.62
CA THR A 64 7.07 18.45 6.34
C THR A 64 8.33 19.11 5.75
N LEU A 65 8.17 20.08 4.83
CA LEU A 65 9.27 20.88 4.29
C LEU A 65 9.99 21.65 5.41
N ILE A 66 9.24 22.40 6.22
CA ILE A 66 9.80 23.22 7.32
C ILE A 66 10.62 22.36 8.28
N PHE A 67 10.06 21.24 8.77
CA PHE A 67 10.79 20.37 9.69
C PHE A 67 11.94 19.59 9.04
N SER A 68 11.94 19.41 7.71
CA SER A 68 13.12 18.89 6.98
C SER A 68 14.27 19.91 6.95
N LEU A 69 13.97 21.21 6.82
CA LEU A 69 14.99 22.27 6.94
C LEU A 69 15.50 22.40 8.38
N VAL A 70 14.62 22.37 9.38
CA VAL A 70 15.00 22.39 10.82
C VAL A 70 15.88 21.18 11.18
N TRP A 71 15.59 20.01 10.63
CA TRP A 71 16.47 18.83 10.75
C TRP A 71 17.86 19.11 10.16
N GLY A 72 17.96 19.62 8.93
CA GLY A 72 19.25 19.96 8.31
C GLY A 72 20.06 21.02 9.07
N LEU A 73 19.38 21.94 9.74
CA LEU A 73 19.95 23.00 10.59
C LEU A 73 20.23 22.57 12.04
N SER A 74 19.94 21.32 12.43
CA SER A 74 20.09 20.89 13.82
C SER A 74 21.56 20.77 14.25
N THR A 75 21.87 21.28 15.45
CA THR A 75 23.23 21.34 16.02
C THR A 75 23.44 20.41 17.22
N ASN A 76 22.37 19.74 17.68
CA ASN A 76 22.38 18.87 18.84
C ASN A 76 21.32 17.78 18.70
N LEU A 77 21.53 16.66 19.40
CA LEU A 77 20.71 15.47 19.32
C LEU A 77 19.23 15.70 19.74
N PRO A 78 18.91 16.44 20.82
CA PRO A 78 17.52 16.77 21.16
C PRO A 78 16.78 17.54 20.05
N MET A 79 17.41 18.58 19.48
CA MET A 79 16.83 19.35 18.37
C MET A 79 16.57 18.46 17.14
N ALA A 80 17.50 17.56 16.83
CA ALA A 80 17.35 16.59 15.74
C ALA A 80 16.18 15.62 15.99
N ILE A 81 16.05 15.06 17.19
CA ILE A 81 14.94 14.15 17.57
C ILE A 81 13.59 14.89 17.54
N ILE A 82 13.51 16.12 18.05
CA ILE A 82 12.29 16.94 18.01
C ILE A 82 11.90 17.28 16.57
N ALA A 83 12.87 17.63 15.71
CA ALA A 83 12.62 17.85 14.29
C ALA A 83 12.06 16.59 13.60
N ARG A 84 12.52 15.38 13.96
CA ARG A 84 11.92 14.12 13.47
C ARG A 84 10.52 13.85 14.03
N ALA A 85 10.28 14.14 15.31
CA ALA A 85 8.97 13.97 15.92
C ALA A 85 7.93 14.79 15.16
N PHE A 86 8.21 16.08 14.91
CA PHE A 86 7.32 16.92 14.10
C PHE A 86 7.28 16.49 12.62
N ALA A 87 8.43 16.23 11.98
CA ALA A 87 8.45 15.77 10.59
C ALA A 87 7.65 14.48 10.36
N GLY A 88 7.56 13.59 11.36
CA GLY A 88 6.69 12.40 11.36
C GLY A 88 5.23 12.74 11.70
N ALA A 89 5.01 13.58 12.72
CA ALA A 89 3.68 14.03 13.14
C ALA A 89 2.91 14.76 12.02
N PHE A 90 3.59 15.45 11.10
CA PHE A 90 2.99 16.08 9.91
C PHE A 90 2.93 15.16 8.68
N ASN A 91 3.34 13.89 8.78
CA ASN A 91 3.42 12.93 7.68
C ASN A 91 2.22 11.97 7.56
N GLY A 92 1.03 12.39 8.00
CA GLY A 92 -0.21 11.60 7.92
C GLY A 92 -0.77 11.39 6.49
N ASN A 93 -0.17 12.02 5.48
CA ASN A 93 -0.71 12.13 4.12
C ASN A 93 -0.93 10.79 3.40
N VAL A 94 -0.25 9.69 3.75
CA VAL A 94 -0.34 8.41 3.04
C VAL A 94 -1.76 7.85 3.02
N GLY A 95 -2.50 7.95 4.14
CA GLY A 95 -3.91 7.52 4.20
C GLY A 95 -4.81 8.41 3.33
N ILE A 96 -4.60 9.74 3.39
CA ILE A 96 -5.39 10.72 2.64
C ILE A 96 -5.23 10.51 1.13
N ILE A 97 -4.00 10.27 0.64
CA ILE A 97 -3.75 10.04 -0.78
C ILE A 97 -4.47 8.76 -1.25
N ARG A 98 -4.52 7.70 -0.42
CA ARG A 98 -5.28 6.48 -0.76
C ARG A 98 -6.79 6.77 -0.88
N THR A 99 -7.35 7.58 0.01
CA THR A 99 -8.75 8.05 -0.08
C THR A 99 -8.98 8.87 -1.36
N MET A 100 -8.10 9.83 -1.66
CA MET A 100 -8.22 10.64 -2.90
C MET A 100 -8.16 9.78 -4.15
N VAL A 101 -7.28 8.76 -4.21
CA VAL A 101 -7.18 7.87 -5.37
C VAL A 101 -8.47 7.07 -5.59
N ALA A 102 -9.13 6.59 -4.53
CA ALA A 102 -10.44 5.95 -4.65
C ALA A 102 -11.52 6.95 -5.12
N GLU A 103 -11.56 8.16 -4.58
CA GLU A 103 -12.55 9.18 -4.93
C GLU A 103 -12.36 9.77 -6.34
N MET A 104 -11.12 9.79 -6.84
CA MET A 104 -10.80 10.22 -8.22
C MET A 104 -11.17 9.18 -9.28
N VAL A 105 -11.36 7.92 -8.89
CA VAL A 105 -11.60 6.79 -9.81
C VAL A 105 -12.94 6.13 -9.44
N PRO A 106 -14.08 6.69 -9.89
CA PRO A 106 -15.42 6.18 -9.53
C PRO A 106 -15.74 4.83 -10.19
N GLN A 107 -15.04 4.47 -11.27
CA GLN A 107 -15.14 3.17 -11.94
C GLN A 107 -14.40 2.11 -11.12
N LYS A 108 -15.14 1.15 -10.56
CA LYS A 108 -14.61 0.09 -9.68
C LYS A 108 -13.46 -0.66 -10.33
N GLU A 109 -13.62 -1.07 -11.59
CA GLU A 109 -12.66 -1.84 -12.39
C GLU A 109 -11.27 -1.18 -12.45
N LEU A 110 -11.23 0.15 -12.40
CA LEU A 110 -10.01 0.95 -12.55
C LEU A 110 -9.35 1.30 -11.21
N GLN A 111 -10.06 1.20 -10.08
CA GLN A 111 -9.47 1.45 -8.76
C GLN A 111 -8.24 0.56 -8.45
N PRO A 112 -8.23 -0.76 -8.72
CA PRO A 112 -7.05 -1.60 -8.52
C PRO A 112 -5.85 -1.11 -9.32
N ARG A 113 -6.06 -0.72 -10.59
CA ARG A 113 -5.02 -0.19 -11.49
C ARG A 113 -4.47 1.15 -10.97
N ALA A 114 -5.30 1.99 -10.38
CA ALA A 114 -4.87 3.23 -9.75
C ALA A 114 -4.09 3.00 -8.44
N PHE A 115 -4.47 2.00 -7.64
CA PHE A 115 -3.78 1.67 -6.39
C PHE A 115 -2.38 1.08 -6.59
N THR A 116 -2.09 0.35 -7.68
CA THR A 116 -0.72 -0.16 -7.96
C THR A 116 0.29 0.94 -8.25
N LEU A 117 -0.14 2.15 -8.66
CA LEU A 117 0.74 3.28 -8.87
C LEU A 117 1.35 3.83 -7.56
N MET A 118 0.66 3.66 -6.42
CA MET A 118 1.11 4.20 -5.14
C MET A 118 2.39 3.51 -4.60
N PRO A 119 2.49 2.15 -4.57
CA PRO A 119 3.75 1.46 -4.28
C PRO A 119 4.89 1.83 -5.23
N LEU A 120 4.61 1.98 -6.53
CA LEU A 120 5.61 2.32 -7.54
C LEU A 120 6.28 3.68 -7.23
N ILE A 121 5.48 4.70 -6.90
CA ILE A 121 5.97 6.04 -6.51
C ILE A 121 6.74 5.97 -5.17
N TRP A 122 6.26 5.19 -4.20
CA TRP A 122 6.97 4.97 -2.93
C TRP A 122 8.36 4.35 -3.15
N SER A 123 8.45 3.29 -3.96
CA SER A 123 9.72 2.63 -4.28
C SER A 123 10.68 3.58 -5.00
N LEU A 124 10.20 4.39 -5.95
CA LEU A 124 11.02 5.44 -6.58
C LEU A 124 11.55 6.47 -5.55
N GLY A 125 10.73 6.88 -4.57
CA GLY A 125 11.17 7.73 -3.46
C GLY A 125 12.17 7.06 -2.50
N SER A 126 12.08 5.73 -2.34
CA SER A 126 13.06 4.94 -1.57
C SER A 126 14.41 4.80 -2.29
N ILE A 127 14.40 4.85 -3.63
CA ILE A 127 15.57 4.83 -4.50
C ILE A 127 16.27 6.19 -4.56
N VAL A 128 15.54 7.24 -4.95
CA VAL A 128 16.11 8.58 -5.19
C VAL A 128 16.50 9.27 -3.87
N GLY A 129 15.76 9.01 -2.79
CA GLY A 129 15.99 9.65 -1.49
C GLY A 129 17.42 9.47 -0.96
N PRO A 130 17.87 8.24 -0.63
CA PRO A 130 19.21 7.99 -0.09
C PRO A 130 20.32 8.49 -1.03
N SER A 131 20.14 8.33 -2.34
CA SER A 131 21.06 8.82 -3.38
C SER A 131 21.38 10.32 -3.23
N LEU A 132 20.34 11.16 -3.18
CA LEU A 132 20.47 12.59 -2.91
C LEU A 132 20.94 12.89 -1.47
N GLY A 133 20.60 12.00 -0.54
CA GLY A 133 20.96 12.09 0.87
C GLY A 133 22.47 12.12 1.11
N GLY A 134 23.15 11.02 0.76
CA GLY A 134 24.58 10.88 1.05
C GLY A 134 25.48 11.68 0.11
N PHE A 135 25.13 11.78 -1.18
CA PHE A 135 25.98 12.45 -2.18
C PHE A 135 26.21 13.95 -1.87
N PHE A 136 25.19 14.64 -1.37
CA PHE A 136 25.25 16.06 -1.02
C PHE A 136 25.56 16.34 0.46
N ALA A 137 25.82 15.32 1.28
CA ALA A 137 26.21 15.52 2.68
C ALA A 137 27.66 16.07 2.76
N LYS A 138 27.92 16.95 3.74
CA LYS A 138 29.25 17.61 3.94
C LYS A 138 29.83 18.22 2.64
N PRO A 139 29.10 19.10 1.93
CA PRO A 139 29.55 19.62 0.63
C PRO A 139 30.87 20.39 0.70
N ALA A 140 31.17 21.05 1.83
CA ALA A 140 32.43 21.75 2.05
C ALA A 140 33.65 20.81 2.21
N GLN A 141 33.43 19.53 2.57
CA GLN A 141 34.50 18.51 2.65
C GLN A 141 34.58 17.69 1.35
N ASN A 142 33.45 17.33 0.75
CA ASN A 142 33.44 16.57 -0.51
C ASN A 142 33.88 17.42 -1.72
N TRP A 143 33.51 18.71 -1.75
CA TRP A 143 33.77 19.64 -2.86
C TRP A 143 34.37 20.98 -2.34
N PRO A 144 35.60 20.96 -1.76
CA PRO A 144 36.19 22.12 -1.10
C PRO A 144 36.38 23.32 -2.04
N GLY A 145 36.69 23.09 -3.32
CA GLY A 145 36.86 24.17 -4.31
C GLY A 145 35.58 24.98 -4.60
N ILE A 146 34.39 24.39 -4.41
CA ILE A 146 33.09 25.06 -4.67
C ILE A 146 32.46 25.56 -3.36
N PHE A 147 32.53 24.77 -2.28
CA PHE A 147 31.78 25.03 -1.05
C PHE A 147 32.64 25.25 0.20
N GLY A 148 33.97 25.04 0.14
CA GLY A 148 34.87 25.12 1.30
C GLY A 148 34.91 26.49 1.98
N HIS A 149 34.78 27.57 1.21
CA HIS A 149 34.77 28.95 1.74
C HIS A 149 33.46 29.34 2.44
N ASN A 150 32.39 28.53 2.33
CA ASN A 150 31.07 28.90 2.83
C ASN A 150 30.90 28.55 4.33
N LYS A 151 31.11 29.56 5.19
CA LYS A 151 30.95 29.49 6.66
C LYS A 151 29.60 28.90 7.12
N PHE A 152 28.52 29.06 6.35
CA PHE A 152 27.22 28.47 6.68
C PHE A 152 27.19 26.95 6.43
N LEU A 153 27.76 26.46 5.33
CA LEU A 153 27.84 25.03 5.04
C LEU A 153 28.89 24.31 5.89
N LEU A 154 29.93 25.02 6.36
CA LEU A 154 30.84 24.53 7.40
C LEU A 154 30.13 24.38 8.75
N LYS A 155 29.29 25.36 9.15
CA LYS A 155 28.52 25.31 10.41
C LYS A 155 27.39 24.28 10.38
N PHE A 156 26.78 24.05 9.22
CA PHE A 156 25.65 23.13 9.06
C PHE A 156 25.87 22.13 7.90
N PRO A 157 26.75 21.13 8.07
CA PRO A 157 27.18 20.22 7.00
C PRO A 157 26.07 19.35 6.38
N PHE A 158 24.89 19.29 7.00
CA PHE A 158 23.75 18.49 6.53
C PHE A 158 22.58 19.34 5.98
N VAL A 159 22.74 20.65 5.79
CA VAL A 159 21.68 21.48 5.18
C VAL A 159 21.46 21.14 3.70
N LEU A 160 22.52 20.96 2.90
CA LEU A 160 22.38 20.86 1.44
C LEU A 160 21.46 19.70 0.97
N PRO A 161 21.54 18.46 1.50
CA PRO A 161 20.58 17.40 1.15
C PRO A 161 19.13 17.75 1.50
N ASN A 162 18.93 18.51 2.58
CA ASN A 162 17.60 18.92 3.04
C ASN A 162 17.06 20.14 2.28
N LEU A 163 17.93 21.02 1.78
CA LEU A 163 17.57 22.10 0.86
C LEU A 163 17.12 21.54 -0.50
N ILE A 164 17.87 20.55 -1.03
CA ILE A 164 17.49 19.83 -2.26
C ILE A 164 16.16 19.09 -2.07
N ALA A 165 16.00 18.35 -0.96
CA ALA A 165 14.73 17.71 -0.63
C ALA A 165 13.56 18.71 -0.48
N SER A 166 13.84 19.92 0.03
CA SER A 166 12.85 21.01 0.12
C SER A 166 12.47 21.54 -1.26
N GLY A 167 13.38 21.55 -2.24
CA GLY A 167 13.06 21.80 -3.64
C GLY A 167 12.03 20.81 -4.20
N PHE A 168 12.20 19.50 -3.94
CA PHE A 168 11.20 18.49 -4.30
C PHE A 168 9.86 18.69 -3.58
N PHE A 169 9.87 19.09 -2.30
CA PHE A 169 8.63 19.45 -1.60
C PHE A 169 7.96 20.70 -2.18
N LEU A 170 8.70 21.75 -2.56
CA LEU A 170 8.16 22.94 -3.22
C LEU A 170 7.52 22.59 -4.57
N ILE A 171 8.15 21.74 -5.37
CA ILE A 171 7.57 21.24 -6.63
C ILE A 171 6.27 20.48 -6.34
N GLY A 172 6.26 19.58 -5.35
CA GLY A 172 5.05 18.85 -4.94
C GLY A 172 3.93 19.75 -4.44
N ILE A 173 4.24 20.78 -3.65
CA ILE A 173 3.28 21.79 -3.15
C ILE A 173 2.74 22.63 -4.31
N ALA A 174 3.59 23.10 -5.23
CA ALA A 174 3.17 23.87 -6.40
C ALA A 174 2.28 23.04 -7.34
N THR A 175 2.67 21.81 -7.65
CA THR A 175 1.86 20.89 -8.46
C THR A 175 0.53 20.57 -7.78
N GLY A 176 0.53 20.29 -6.48
CA GLY A 176 -0.69 20.06 -5.70
C GLY A 176 -1.61 21.28 -5.62
N PHE A 177 -1.05 22.49 -5.50
CA PHE A 177 -1.85 23.72 -5.47
C PHE A 177 -2.50 24.00 -6.84
N LEU A 178 -1.71 23.93 -7.92
CA LEU A 178 -2.10 24.33 -9.27
C LEU A 178 -2.95 23.30 -10.03
N PHE A 179 -2.78 21.99 -9.76
CA PHE A 179 -3.35 20.92 -10.59
C PHE A 179 -4.19 19.88 -9.85
N LEU A 180 -3.92 19.60 -8.57
CA LEU A 180 -4.74 18.65 -7.80
C LEU A 180 -6.14 19.24 -7.58
N GLN A 181 -7.18 18.44 -7.79
CA GLN A 181 -8.56 18.83 -7.53
C GLN A 181 -8.98 18.36 -6.13
N GLU A 182 -9.88 19.09 -5.47
CA GLU A 182 -10.51 18.61 -4.24
C GLU A 182 -11.48 17.47 -4.57
N THR A 183 -11.35 16.34 -3.87
CA THR A 183 -12.18 15.14 -4.09
C THR A 183 -13.37 15.07 -3.15
N LEU A 184 -13.35 15.79 -2.02
CA LEU A 184 -14.44 15.83 -1.06
C LEU A 184 -15.74 16.36 -1.69
N GLU A 185 -16.75 15.50 -1.81
CA GLU A 185 -18.04 15.82 -2.43
C GLU A 185 -18.68 17.09 -1.85
N SER A 186 -18.69 17.23 -0.52
CA SER A 186 -19.24 18.40 0.18
C SER A 186 -18.48 19.71 -0.07
N LYS A 187 -17.33 19.68 -0.76
CA LYS A 187 -16.56 20.85 -1.18
C LYS A 187 -16.28 20.91 -2.69
N ARG A 188 -16.76 19.93 -3.48
CA ARG A 188 -16.60 19.81 -4.94
C ARG A 188 -17.07 21.04 -5.71
N HIS A 189 -18.05 21.77 -5.17
CA HIS A 189 -18.61 22.99 -5.77
C HIS A 189 -17.94 24.29 -5.29
N ARG A 190 -16.96 24.23 -4.37
CA ARG A 190 -16.26 25.43 -3.87
C ARG A 190 -15.24 25.91 -4.91
N LYS A 191 -15.22 27.23 -5.18
CA LYS A 191 -14.30 27.85 -6.14
C LYS A 191 -12.84 27.70 -5.69
N ASP A 192 -12.12 26.77 -6.32
CA ASP A 192 -10.73 26.43 -6.01
C ASP A 192 -9.74 27.34 -6.76
N TRP A 193 -9.19 28.32 -6.04
CA TRP A 193 -8.32 29.36 -6.58
C TRP A 193 -7.01 28.82 -7.16
N GLY A 194 -6.47 27.71 -6.61
CA GLY A 194 -5.25 27.09 -7.12
C GLY A 194 -5.44 26.55 -8.54
N LEU A 195 -6.57 25.90 -8.82
CA LEU A 195 -6.94 25.43 -10.17
C LEU A 195 -7.26 26.57 -11.15
N ALA A 196 -7.68 27.73 -10.66
CA ALA A 196 -7.87 28.91 -11.49
C ALA A 196 -6.51 29.51 -11.91
N LEU A 197 -5.54 29.55 -10.98
CA LEU A 197 -4.16 29.97 -11.28
C LEU A 197 -3.46 28.96 -12.21
N GLY A 198 -3.55 27.66 -11.95
CA GLY A 198 -2.99 26.62 -12.81
C GLY A 198 -3.52 26.68 -14.25
N ARG A 199 -4.83 26.91 -14.43
CA ARG A 199 -5.44 27.15 -15.75
C ARG A 199 -4.91 28.42 -16.44
N ARG A 200 -4.60 29.49 -15.69
CA ARG A 200 -3.94 30.69 -16.25
C ARG A 200 -2.51 30.39 -16.67
N VAL A 201 -1.70 29.77 -15.80
CA VAL A 201 -0.30 29.40 -16.10
C VAL A 201 -0.20 28.51 -17.35
N VAL A 202 -1.02 27.46 -17.45
CA VAL A 202 -1.04 26.57 -18.63
C VAL A 202 -1.55 27.28 -19.89
N SER A 203 -2.34 28.35 -19.77
CA SER A 203 -2.78 29.15 -20.92
C SER A 203 -1.68 30.12 -21.39
N VAL A 204 -0.94 30.73 -20.47
CA VAL A 204 0.24 31.56 -20.79
C VAL A 204 1.37 30.71 -21.40
N ALA A 205 1.65 29.54 -20.84
CA ALA A 205 2.66 28.62 -21.39
C ALA A 205 2.34 28.17 -22.84
N ARG A 206 1.06 27.94 -23.15
CA ARG A 206 0.58 27.63 -24.53
C ARG A 206 0.54 28.84 -25.46
N TYR A 207 0.61 30.07 -24.93
CA TYR A 207 0.72 31.29 -25.73
C TYR A 207 2.19 31.61 -26.06
N ILE A 208 3.11 31.31 -25.13
CA ILE A 208 4.56 31.55 -25.28
C ILE A 208 5.25 30.44 -26.10
N SER A 209 4.77 29.19 -26.06
CA SER A 209 5.38 28.09 -26.83
C SER A 209 5.04 28.15 -28.33
N PRO A 210 6.02 28.33 -29.23
CA PRO A 210 5.76 28.35 -30.68
C PRO A 210 5.45 26.96 -31.25
N PHE A 211 5.71 25.88 -30.51
CA PHE A 211 5.81 24.51 -31.02
C PHE A 211 4.54 23.66 -30.86
N HIS A 212 3.37 24.27 -30.63
CA HIS A 212 2.14 23.52 -30.32
C HIS A 212 0.91 23.91 -31.17
N LYS A 213 1.13 24.43 -32.38
CA LYS A 213 0.07 25.00 -33.23
C LYS A 213 -0.83 23.97 -33.95
N ASN A 214 -0.54 22.66 -33.90
CA ASN A 214 -1.20 21.67 -34.77
C ASN A 214 -1.99 20.52 -34.07
N THR A 215 -1.99 20.43 -32.74
CA THR A 215 -2.73 19.40 -31.98
C THR A 215 -4.22 19.75 -31.73
N LYS A 216 -4.88 20.37 -32.73
CA LYS A 216 -6.25 20.87 -32.59
C LYS A 216 -7.22 20.49 -33.72
N ARG A 217 -6.97 19.38 -34.43
CA ARG A 217 -7.92 18.81 -35.42
C ARG A 217 -8.38 17.37 -35.12
N SER A 218 -7.57 16.53 -34.46
CA SER A 218 -7.89 15.10 -34.22
C SER A 218 -8.48 14.80 -32.82
N LYS A 219 -9.53 15.54 -32.42
CA LYS A 219 -10.32 15.19 -31.21
C LYS A 219 -11.77 15.73 -31.20
N ARG A 220 -12.35 15.98 -32.38
CA ARG A 220 -13.75 16.40 -32.56
C ARG A 220 -14.57 15.61 -33.59
N HIS A 221 -13.96 14.73 -34.39
CA HIS A 221 -14.64 13.96 -35.46
C HIS A 221 -14.86 12.47 -35.16
N PHE A 222 -14.51 11.98 -33.97
CA PHE A 222 -14.59 10.54 -33.63
C PHE A 222 -15.61 10.19 -32.52
N ILE A 223 -16.45 11.16 -32.11
CA ILE A 223 -17.52 10.98 -31.12
C ILE A 223 -18.70 11.93 -31.47
N GLY A 224 -19.03 12.06 -32.76
CA GLY A 224 -19.91 13.14 -33.25
C GLY A 224 -21.03 12.72 -34.21
N GLU A 225 -20.77 11.79 -35.14
CA GLU A 225 -21.65 11.57 -36.29
C GLU A 225 -22.29 10.17 -36.32
N GLU A 226 -21.55 9.08 -36.03
CA GLU A 226 -22.08 7.72 -36.10
C GLU A 226 -23.04 7.35 -34.94
N ALA A 227 -22.82 7.90 -33.74
CA ALA A 227 -23.69 7.67 -32.58
C ALA A 227 -25.09 8.35 -32.70
N SER A 228 -25.28 9.18 -33.73
CA SER A 228 -26.49 10.00 -33.91
C SER A 228 -27.62 9.29 -34.67
N HIS A 229 -27.34 8.15 -35.31
CA HIS A 229 -28.24 7.50 -36.27
C HIS A 229 -28.95 6.23 -35.76
N LEU A 230 -28.71 5.80 -34.51
CA LEU A 230 -29.21 4.53 -33.95
C LEU A 230 -30.15 4.69 -32.74
N LEU A 231 -30.77 5.86 -32.55
CA LEU A 231 -31.77 6.09 -31.50
C LEU A 231 -33.19 6.18 -32.10
N PRO A 232 -34.09 5.21 -31.84
CA PRO A 232 -35.50 5.33 -32.19
C PRO A 232 -36.15 6.53 -31.49
N SER A 233 -36.86 7.36 -32.24
CA SER A 233 -37.54 8.56 -31.74
C SER A 233 -38.80 8.21 -30.94
N SER A 234 -38.64 7.86 -29.67
CA SER A 234 -39.76 7.59 -28.74
C SER A 234 -40.40 8.90 -28.24
N PRO A 235 -41.74 9.00 -28.16
CA PRO A 235 -42.43 10.27 -27.94
C PRO A 235 -42.35 10.84 -26.52
N ARG A 236 -42.54 12.16 -26.46
CA ARG A 236 -42.37 13.04 -25.30
C ARG A 236 -43.46 12.82 -24.22
N SER A 237 -43.19 11.96 -23.24
CA SER A 237 -44.04 11.83 -22.05
C SER A 237 -43.55 12.69 -20.89
N THR A 238 -44.40 13.58 -20.37
CA THR A 238 -44.13 14.41 -19.18
C THR A 238 -44.28 13.60 -17.89
N ARG A 239 -43.23 12.87 -17.51
CA ARG A 239 -43.17 12.20 -16.20
C ARG A 239 -42.54 13.13 -15.16
N THR A 240 -43.20 13.28 -14.02
CA THR A 240 -42.74 14.10 -12.88
C THR A 240 -41.36 13.62 -12.42
N LEU A 241 -40.43 14.56 -12.23
CA LEU A 241 -39.03 14.22 -11.89
C LEU A 241 -38.93 13.79 -10.42
N ASP A 242 -39.08 12.48 -10.20
CA ASP A 242 -39.08 11.88 -8.88
C ASP A 242 -37.68 11.96 -8.25
N LYS A 243 -37.55 12.81 -7.22
CA LYS A 243 -36.28 13.05 -6.51
C LYS A 243 -35.81 11.86 -5.67
N SER A 244 -36.66 10.83 -5.46
CA SER A 244 -36.31 9.63 -4.70
C SER A 244 -35.20 8.79 -5.34
N LEU A 245 -35.10 8.77 -6.68
CA LEU A 245 -34.18 7.90 -7.42
C LEU A 245 -32.71 8.38 -7.44
N LEU A 246 -32.42 9.57 -6.89
CA LEU A 246 -31.08 10.20 -6.98
C LEU A 246 -30.22 10.04 -5.70
N SER A 247 -30.74 9.38 -4.65
CA SER A 247 -29.96 9.00 -3.48
C SER A 247 -29.62 7.51 -3.49
N LYS A 248 -28.47 7.14 -4.07
CA LYS A 248 -27.85 5.84 -3.76
C LYS A 248 -27.66 5.75 -2.24
N PRO A 249 -28.10 4.67 -1.57
CA PRO A 249 -28.00 4.58 -0.11
C PRO A 249 -26.53 4.65 0.30
N VAL A 250 -26.21 5.58 1.21
CA VAL A 250 -24.87 5.71 1.77
C VAL A 250 -24.58 4.46 2.60
N LEU A 251 -23.81 3.54 2.02
CA LEU A 251 -23.52 2.25 2.64
C LEU A 251 -22.95 2.45 4.06
N PRO A 252 -23.42 1.67 5.05
CA PRO A 252 -22.92 1.78 6.41
C PRO A 252 -21.42 1.52 6.46
N ARG A 253 -20.74 2.12 7.46
CA ARG A 253 -19.30 1.92 7.67
C ARG A 253 -19.01 0.42 7.81
N PRO A 254 -17.97 -0.11 7.14
CA PRO A 254 -17.67 -1.54 7.18
C PRO A 254 -17.40 -2.00 8.61
N THR A 255 -18.06 -3.08 9.01
CA THR A 255 -17.91 -3.67 10.35
C THR A 255 -16.49 -4.19 10.52
N MET A 256 -15.90 -4.08 11.71
CA MET A 256 -14.52 -4.55 11.96
C MET A 256 -14.31 -6.03 11.58
N ALA A 257 -15.32 -6.88 11.79
CA ALA A 257 -15.30 -8.29 11.37
C ALA A 257 -15.25 -8.50 9.84
N GLU A 258 -15.76 -7.55 9.04
CA GLU A 258 -15.63 -7.59 7.57
C GLU A 258 -14.20 -7.22 7.12
N VAL A 259 -13.53 -6.33 7.86
CA VAL A 259 -12.18 -5.84 7.54
C VAL A 259 -11.12 -6.88 7.92
N PHE A 260 -11.27 -7.54 9.07
CA PHE A 260 -10.29 -8.48 9.61
C PHE A 260 -10.62 -9.94 9.28
N THR A 261 -10.80 -10.24 7.98
CA THR A 261 -10.90 -11.64 7.52
C THR A 261 -9.57 -12.39 7.73
N ARG A 262 -9.59 -13.72 7.79
CA ARG A 262 -8.36 -14.55 7.95
C ARG A 262 -7.27 -14.21 6.93
N GLN A 263 -7.62 -14.02 5.65
CA GLN A 263 -6.65 -13.65 4.61
C GLN A 263 -6.19 -12.19 4.74
N SER A 264 -7.07 -11.27 5.13
CA SER A 264 -6.73 -9.87 5.38
C SER A 264 -5.76 -9.73 6.56
N VAL A 265 -5.97 -10.48 7.65
CA VAL A 265 -5.08 -10.54 8.83
C VAL A 265 -3.71 -11.11 8.46
N LEU A 266 -3.65 -12.21 7.69
CA LEU A 266 -2.38 -12.77 7.21
C LEU A 266 -1.60 -11.77 6.36
N ASN A 267 -2.26 -11.11 5.40
CA ASN A 267 -1.61 -10.09 4.56
C ASN A 267 -1.15 -8.86 5.35
N LEU A 268 -1.91 -8.42 6.37
CA LEU A 268 -1.49 -7.37 7.29
C LEU A 268 -0.24 -7.75 8.07
N ALA A 269 -0.17 -8.97 8.61
CA ALA A 269 1.00 -9.46 9.37
C ALA A 269 2.25 -9.56 8.47
N VAL A 270 2.09 -10.08 7.26
CA VAL A 270 3.16 -10.16 6.24
C VAL A 270 3.67 -8.77 5.85
N TYR A 271 2.76 -7.83 5.53
CA TYR A 271 3.12 -6.45 5.18
C TYR A 271 3.79 -5.69 6.34
N ALA A 272 3.32 -5.91 7.57
CA ALA A 272 3.91 -5.33 8.78
C ALA A 272 5.35 -5.82 8.99
N THR A 273 5.59 -7.12 8.91
CA THR A 273 6.93 -7.68 9.15
C THR A 273 7.91 -7.36 8.01
N LEU A 274 7.45 -7.35 6.75
CA LEU A 274 8.24 -6.84 5.62
C LEU A 274 8.68 -5.38 5.85
N SER A 275 7.72 -4.53 6.23
CA SER A 275 8.01 -3.12 6.51
C SER A 275 8.93 -2.95 7.73
N LEU A 276 8.88 -3.84 8.72
CA LEU A 276 9.79 -3.86 9.86
C LEU A 276 11.21 -4.24 9.41
N HIS A 277 11.41 -5.43 8.84
CA HIS A 277 12.77 -5.94 8.62
C HIS A 277 13.50 -5.18 7.50
N SER A 278 12.82 -4.81 6.41
CA SER A 278 13.47 -4.03 5.33
C SER A 278 13.90 -2.65 5.84
N THR A 279 12.96 -1.88 6.41
CA THR A 279 13.24 -0.52 6.91
C THR A 279 14.35 -0.51 7.96
N THR A 280 14.46 -1.58 8.74
CA THR A 280 15.54 -1.77 9.70
C THR A 280 16.88 -2.06 9.00
N SER A 281 16.91 -2.94 7.99
CA SER A 281 18.12 -3.19 7.20
C SER A 281 18.63 -1.95 6.47
N ASP A 282 17.72 -1.14 5.94
CA ASP A 282 18.03 0.10 5.20
C ASP A 282 18.61 1.20 6.10
N GLN A 283 18.42 1.10 7.42
CA GLN A 283 18.98 2.01 8.42
C GLN A 283 20.23 1.46 9.12
N LEU A 284 20.28 0.15 9.37
CA LEU A 284 21.45 -0.50 9.96
C LEU A 284 22.65 -0.48 8.99
N LEU A 285 22.40 -0.59 7.68
CA LEU A 285 23.45 -0.66 6.66
C LEU A 285 24.37 0.59 6.64
N PRO A 286 23.88 1.85 6.58
CA PRO A 286 24.76 3.03 6.71
C PRO A 286 25.58 3.06 8.01
N ILE A 287 25.00 2.61 9.13
CA ILE A 287 25.67 2.58 10.44
C ILE A 287 26.82 1.57 10.43
N PHE A 288 26.60 0.40 9.81
CA PHE A 288 27.62 -0.63 9.62
C PHE A 288 28.73 -0.21 8.63
N LEU A 289 28.38 0.46 7.53
CA LEU A 289 29.35 1.01 6.58
C LEU A 289 30.20 2.15 7.17
N HIS A 290 29.67 2.92 8.12
CA HIS A 290 30.39 4.00 8.78
C HIS A 290 31.27 3.54 9.97
N ARG A 291 31.06 2.31 10.48
CA ARG A 291 31.87 1.74 11.57
C ARG A 291 33.33 1.58 11.10
N PRO A 292 34.35 1.96 11.92
CA PRO A 292 35.75 1.80 11.54
C PRO A 292 36.14 0.34 11.26
N ARG A 293 37.12 0.15 10.37
CA ARG A 293 37.69 -1.17 10.06
C ARG A 293 38.43 -1.74 11.28
N GLN A 294 38.55 -3.06 11.36
CA GLN A 294 39.27 -3.77 12.41
C GLN A 294 40.13 -4.86 11.77
N ASP A 295 41.42 -4.93 12.12
CA ASP A 295 42.33 -5.94 11.59
C ASP A 295 42.00 -7.32 12.15
N ILE A 296 42.03 -8.33 11.28
CA ILE A 296 41.69 -9.73 11.65
C ILE A 296 42.68 -10.27 12.70
N ASN A 297 43.93 -9.77 12.68
CA ASN A 297 45.00 -10.19 13.58
C ASN A 297 44.96 -9.48 14.95
N ALA A 298 43.98 -8.61 15.20
CA ALA A 298 43.84 -7.94 16.49
C ALA A 298 43.39 -8.93 17.59
N PRO A 299 43.97 -8.89 18.80
CA PRO A 299 43.73 -9.88 19.86
C PRO A 299 42.29 -9.90 20.42
N GLU A 300 41.45 -8.94 20.02
CA GLU A 300 40.02 -8.92 20.35
C GLU A 300 39.18 -9.81 19.42
N VAL A 301 39.70 -10.17 18.25
CA VAL A 301 38.99 -10.93 17.19
C VAL A 301 39.14 -12.43 17.42
N HIS A 302 38.02 -13.15 17.45
CA HIS A 302 38.02 -14.61 17.43
C HIS A 302 36.99 -15.10 16.40
N LEU A 303 37.51 -15.56 15.28
CA LEU A 303 36.70 -16.09 14.18
C LEU A 303 36.03 -17.42 14.60
N PRO A 304 34.84 -17.74 14.04
CA PRO A 304 34.12 -17.01 13.00
C PRO A 304 33.17 -15.91 13.50
N PHE A 305 32.94 -15.76 14.82
CA PHE A 305 31.77 -14.99 15.32
C PHE A 305 32.09 -13.70 16.08
N LYS A 306 33.26 -13.56 16.73
CA LYS A 306 33.62 -12.39 17.55
C LYS A 306 34.49 -11.42 16.74
N PHE A 307 33.86 -10.43 16.12
CA PHE A 307 34.50 -9.30 15.43
C PHE A 307 33.60 -8.05 15.49
N SER A 308 34.20 -6.85 15.45
CA SER A 308 33.50 -5.56 15.65
C SER A 308 33.73 -4.48 14.58
N GLY A 309 34.48 -4.82 13.53
CA GLY A 309 34.84 -3.91 12.43
C GLY A 309 33.70 -3.62 11.45
N GLY A 310 33.93 -2.58 10.63
CA GLY A 310 33.10 -2.21 9.48
C GLY A 310 33.95 -1.85 8.27
N PHE A 311 33.70 -0.67 7.68
CA PHE A 311 34.29 -0.23 6.41
C PHE A 311 34.95 1.16 6.48
N ASP A 312 34.74 1.92 7.56
CA ASP A 312 35.18 3.32 7.78
C ASP A 312 34.80 4.29 6.64
N LEU A 313 33.63 4.11 6.01
CA LEU A 313 33.20 4.95 4.90
C LEU A 313 32.59 6.27 5.37
N ALA A 314 33.08 7.37 4.82
CA ALA A 314 32.44 8.69 4.94
C ALA A 314 31.08 8.73 4.21
N SER A 315 30.16 9.59 4.68
CA SER A 315 28.78 9.69 4.14
C SER A 315 28.70 9.98 2.64
N GLY A 316 29.68 10.69 2.06
CA GLY A 316 29.79 10.89 0.62
C GLY A 316 30.00 9.58 -0.15
N ARG A 317 30.88 8.69 0.33
CA ARG A 317 31.13 7.38 -0.29
C ARG A 317 29.96 6.43 -0.10
N ILE A 318 29.37 6.40 1.11
CA ILE A 318 28.10 5.70 1.37
C ILE A 318 27.02 6.22 0.41
N GLY A 319 26.94 7.54 0.22
CA GLY A 319 26.08 8.19 -0.77
C GLY A 319 26.28 7.67 -2.19
N THR A 320 27.51 7.58 -2.69
CA THR A 320 27.78 7.04 -4.04
C THR A 320 27.35 5.57 -4.18
N LEU A 321 27.52 4.75 -3.14
CA LEU A 321 27.03 3.36 -3.13
C LEU A 321 25.49 3.31 -3.18
N PHE A 322 24.80 4.16 -2.40
CA PHE A 322 23.33 4.28 -2.44
C PHE A 322 22.80 4.86 -3.75
N THR A 323 23.55 5.74 -4.43
CA THR A 323 23.21 6.26 -5.77
C THR A 323 23.33 5.18 -6.85
N LEU A 324 24.42 4.42 -6.87
CA LEU A 324 24.59 3.33 -7.84
C LEU A 324 23.58 2.20 -7.58
N TYR A 325 23.36 1.85 -6.30
CA TYR A 325 22.30 0.95 -5.86
C TYR A 325 20.93 1.43 -6.36
N GLY A 326 20.63 2.72 -6.20
CA GLY A 326 19.37 3.32 -6.62
C GLY A 326 19.16 3.23 -8.13
N LEU A 327 20.19 3.52 -8.93
CA LEU A 327 20.12 3.42 -10.39
C LEU A 327 19.83 1.98 -10.85
N CYS A 328 20.59 1.00 -10.37
CA CYS A 328 20.35 -0.42 -10.66
C CYS A 328 18.97 -0.89 -10.18
N SER A 329 18.54 -0.43 -9.01
CA SER A 329 17.21 -0.71 -8.44
C SER A 329 16.08 -0.18 -9.32
N GLY A 330 16.23 1.01 -9.91
CA GLY A 330 15.27 1.57 -10.86
C GLY A 330 15.13 0.70 -12.11
N VAL A 331 16.24 0.21 -12.67
CA VAL A 331 16.23 -0.70 -13.82
C VAL A 331 15.47 -2.00 -13.50
N ILE A 332 15.73 -2.61 -12.33
CA ILE A 332 15.01 -3.81 -11.88
C ILE A 332 13.51 -3.51 -11.71
N GLN A 333 13.14 -2.39 -11.08
CA GLN A 333 11.75 -2.01 -10.80
C GLN A 333 10.94 -1.75 -12.08
N PHE A 334 11.52 -1.06 -13.08
CA PHE A 334 10.78 -0.68 -14.29
C PHE A 334 10.84 -1.73 -15.41
N LEU A 335 11.97 -2.42 -15.59
CA LEU A 335 12.14 -3.36 -16.71
C LEU A 335 11.90 -4.82 -16.31
N ILE A 336 12.26 -5.23 -15.09
CA ILE A 336 12.29 -6.66 -14.72
C ILE A 336 11.04 -7.06 -13.91
N PHE A 337 10.60 -6.24 -12.96
CA PHE A 337 9.43 -6.57 -12.14
C PHE A 337 8.13 -6.79 -12.97
N PRO A 338 7.71 -5.89 -13.89
CA PRO A 338 6.43 -6.04 -14.62
C PRO A 338 6.31 -7.28 -15.54
N PRO A 339 7.33 -7.74 -16.30
CA PRO A 339 7.22 -9.00 -17.04
C PRO A 339 7.33 -10.23 -16.14
N VAL A 340 8.20 -10.23 -15.12
CA VAL A 340 8.37 -11.41 -14.23
C VAL A 340 7.13 -11.62 -13.37
N ALA A 341 6.54 -10.56 -12.80
CA ALA A 341 5.30 -10.64 -12.02
C ALA A 341 4.12 -11.18 -12.87
N ARG A 342 3.99 -10.74 -14.14
CA ARG A 342 2.97 -11.25 -15.06
C ARG A 342 3.19 -12.72 -15.48
N LYS A 343 4.45 -13.17 -15.60
CA LYS A 343 4.77 -14.55 -16.01
C LYS A 343 4.63 -15.57 -14.87
N TYR A 344 4.94 -15.19 -13.63
CA TYR A 344 5.03 -16.13 -12.50
C TYR A 344 4.02 -15.90 -11.36
N GLY A 345 3.24 -14.81 -11.38
CA GLY A 345 2.31 -14.42 -10.32
C GLY A 345 3.00 -13.69 -9.16
N VAL A 346 2.28 -12.81 -8.45
CA VAL A 346 2.91 -11.96 -7.43
C VAL A 346 3.26 -12.75 -6.16
N LEU A 347 2.46 -13.74 -5.77
CA LEU A 347 2.69 -14.57 -4.58
C LEU A 347 3.92 -15.48 -4.73
N ARG A 348 4.13 -16.09 -5.90
CA ARG A 348 5.30 -16.97 -6.14
C ARG A 348 6.60 -16.19 -6.11
N CYS A 349 6.63 -15.03 -6.80
CA CYS A 349 7.75 -14.10 -6.73
C CYS A 349 8.06 -13.70 -5.28
N TYR A 350 7.04 -13.33 -4.50
CA TYR A 350 7.24 -12.91 -3.12
C TYR A 350 7.69 -14.06 -2.19
N LYS A 351 7.14 -15.28 -2.34
CA LYS A 351 7.61 -16.47 -1.59
C LYS A 351 9.09 -16.74 -1.84
N CYS A 352 9.58 -16.59 -3.07
CA CYS A 352 11.01 -16.68 -3.39
C CYS A 352 11.83 -15.58 -2.70
N CYS A 353 11.38 -14.32 -2.76
CA CYS A 353 12.08 -13.20 -2.10
C CYS A 353 12.10 -13.30 -0.57
N ALA A 354 11.07 -13.90 0.04
CA ALA A 354 10.98 -14.11 1.49
C ALA A 354 12.08 -15.05 2.02
N VAL A 355 12.45 -16.09 1.26
CA VAL A 355 13.58 -16.98 1.60
C VAL A 355 14.93 -16.26 1.47
N LEU A 356 15.03 -15.27 0.58
CA LEU A 356 16.27 -14.55 0.30
C LEU A 356 16.66 -13.54 1.40
N PHE A 357 15.70 -12.92 2.09
CA PHE A 357 16.01 -11.92 3.14
C PHE A 357 16.83 -12.48 4.32
N PRO A 358 16.47 -13.62 4.96
CA PRO A 358 17.27 -14.20 6.04
C PRO A 358 18.72 -14.50 5.64
N ILE A 359 18.92 -15.05 4.42
CA ILE A 359 20.23 -15.41 3.88
C ILE A 359 21.08 -14.16 3.68
N VAL A 360 20.52 -13.12 3.05
CA VAL A 360 21.19 -11.82 2.87
C VAL A 360 21.57 -11.22 4.23
N TYR A 361 20.66 -11.17 5.20
CA TYR A 361 20.95 -10.60 6.52
C TYR A 361 21.99 -11.40 7.31
N PHE A 362 22.03 -12.73 7.16
CA PHE A 362 23.05 -13.57 7.78
C PHE A 362 24.45 -13.32 7.19
N ILE A 363 24.55 -13.11 5.87
CA ILE A 363 25.82 -12.94 5.16
C ILE A 363 26.41 -11.52 5.32
N ILE A 364 25.58 -10.46 5.35
CA ILE A 364 26.05 -9.06 5.44
C ILE A 364 27.19 -8.83 6.45
N PRO A 365 27.11 -9.22 7.74
CA PRO A 365 28.18 -8.90 8.69
C PRO A 365 29.53 -9.52 8.34
N PHE A 366 29.58 -10.68 7.67
CA PHE A 366 30.84 -11.32 7.28
C PHE A 366 31.63 -10.53 6.22
N THR A 367 31.01 -9.56 5.54
CA THR A 367 31.74 -8.61 4.68
C THR A 367 32.71 -7.70 5.45
N ALA A 368 32.59 -7.60 6.79
CA ALA A 368 33.59 -6.93 7.62
C ALA A 368 34.96 -7.66 7.63
N LEU A 369 35.00 -8.95 7.25
CA LEU A 369 36.22 -9.77 7.26
C LEU A 369 37.04 -9.68 5.96
N ILE A 370 36.63 -8.89 4.96
CA ILE A 370 37.40 -8.72 3.72
C ILE A 370 38.38 -7.56 3.89
N GLN A 371 39.69 -7.87 3.95
CA GLN A 371 40.73 -6.88 4.22
C GLN A 371 40.95 -5.87 3.08
N ASP A 372 40.89 -6.30 1.81
CA ASP A 372 40.97 -5.39 0.65
C ASP A 372 39.75 -4.44 0.63
N PRO A 373 39.93 -3.11 0.77
CA PRO A 373 38.84 -2.16 0.79
C PRO A 373 38.07 -2.05 -0.53
N ILE A 374 38.64 -2.45 -1.67
CA ILE A 374 37.95 -2.47 -2.97
C ILE A 374 37.05 -3.71 -3.04
N LEU A 375 37.59 -4.91 -2.85
CA LEU A 375 36.81 -6.15 -2.79
C LEU A 375 35.73 -6.11 -1.70
N GLN A 376 36.01 -5.50 -0.53
CA GLN A 376 35.03 -5.29 0.54
C GLN A 376 33.83 -4.47 0.04
N GLN A 377 34.08 -3.35 -0.65
CA GLN A 377 33.04 -2.49 -1.23
C GLN A 377 32.27 -3.17 -2.36
N VAL A 378 32.94 -3.94 -3.22
CA VAL A 378 32.29 -4.70 -4.30
C VAL A 378 31.40 -5.82 -3.74
N ALA A 379 31.88 -6.55 -2.73
CA ALA A 379 31.13 -7.64 -2.09
C ALA A 379 29.86 -7.13 -1.40
N ILE A 380 29.95 -6.08 -0.58
CA ILE A 380 28.73 -5.51 0.04
C ILE A 380 27.80 -4.90 -1.00
N PHE A 381 28.31 -4.31 -2.09
CA PHE A 381 27.48 -3.77 -3.15
C PHE A 381 26.71 -4.88 -3.90
N GLY A 382 27.35 -6.02 -4.18
CA GLY A 382 26.66 -7.20 -4.74
C GLY A 382 25.55 -7.72 -3.82
N ILE A 383 25.81 -7.80 -2.52
CA ILE A 383 24.81 -8.21 -1.51
C ILE A 383 23.69 -7.15 -1.38
N MET A 384 24.00 -5.86 -1.52
CA MET A 384 23.00 -4.79 -1.59
C MET A 384 22.10 -4.92 -2.82
N LEU A 385 22.64 -5.22 -4.00
CA LEU A 385 21.84 -5.49 -5.20
C LEU A 385 20.92 -6.71 -5.03
N LEU A 386 21.43 -7.79 -4.45
CA LEU A 386 20.66 -9.00 -4.14
C LEU A 386 19.52 -8.71 -3.14
N LYS A 387 19.80 -7.91 -2.10
CA LYS A 387 18.77 -7.36 -1.20
C LYS A 387 17.74 -6.53 -1.96
N SER A 388 18.18 -5.66 -2.87
CA SER A 388 17.30 -4.76 -3.61
C SER A 388 16.32 -5.53 -4.49
N PHE A 389 16.80 -6.56 -5.20
CA PHE A 389 15.94 -7.44 -5.98
C PHE A 389 14.82 -8.03 -5.10
N ALA A 390 15.14 -8.54 -3.91
CA ALA A 390 14.14 -9.03 -2.97
C ALA A 390 13.14 -7.93 -2.52
N VAL A 391 13.63 -6.73 -2.18
CA VAL A 391 12.80 -5.57 -1.77
C VAL A 391 11.85 -5.12 -2.88
N ILE A 392 12.35 -4.99 -4.12
CA ILE A 392 11.61 -4.47 -5.28
C ILE A 392 10.46 -5.40 -5.67
N PHE A 393 10.63 -6.71 -5.54
CA PHE A 393 9.52 -7.66 -5.74
C PHE A 393 8.60 -7.74 -4.51
N ALA A 394 9.14 -7.72 -3.28
CA ALA A 394 8.36 -7.92 -2.07
C ALA A 394 7.34 -6.79 -1.79
N PHE A 395 7.73 -5.51 -1.85
CA PHE A 395 6.83 -4.41 -1.47
C PHE A 395 5.61 -4.24 -2.39
N PRO A 396 5.76 -4.24 -3.73
CA PRO A 396 4.62 -4.21 -4.64
C PRO A 396 3.75 -5.46 -4.50
N SER A 397 4.34 -6.66 -4.52
CA SER A 397 3.57 -7.91 -4.38
C SER A 397 2.80 -7.98 -3.05
N SER A 398 3.42 -7.62 -1.93
CA SER A 398 2.76 -7.57 -0.62
C SER A 398 1.60 -6.55 -0.61
N THR A 399 1.75 -5.40 -1.27
CA THR A 399 0.68 -4.40 -1.35
C THR A 399 -0.46 -4.83 -2.29
N ILE A 400 -0.15 -5.56 -3.37
CA ILE A 400 -1.14 -6.13 -4.29
C ILE A 400 -1.93 -7.23 -3.57
N LEU A 401 -1.27 -8.18 -2.91
CA LEU A 401 -1.94 -9.26 -2.16
C LEU A 401 -2.83 -8.71 -1.03
N LEU A 402 -2.36 -7.70 -0.30
CA LEU A 402 -3.17 -6.98 0.68
C LEU A 402 -4.39 -6.31 0.03
N THR A 403 -4.23 -5.70 -1.15
CA THR A 403 -5.32 -5.05 -1.89
C THR A 403 -6.37 -6.06 -2.36
N ASN A 404 -5.96 -7.19 -2.93
CA ASN A 404 -6.86 -8.26 -3.36
C ASN A 404 -7.52 -8.99 -2.17
N SER A 405 -6.94 -8.92 -0.95
CA SER A 405 -7.55 -9.52 0.25
C SER A 405 -8.76 -8.75 0.82
N ALA A 406 -9.13 -7.60 0.23
CA ALA A 406 -10.33 -6.85 0.60
C ALA A 406 -11.55 -7.36 -0.18
N ARG A 407 -12.56 -7.89 0.51
CA ARG A 407 -13.81 -8.41 -0.12
C ARG A 407 -14.67 -7.35 -0.81
N SER A 408 -14.40 -6.06 -0.62
CA SER A 408 -15.06 -4.96 -1.33
C SER A 408 -14.23 -3.69 -1.27
N LEU A 409 -14.44 -2.79 -2.23
CA LEU A 409 -13.80 -1.47 -2.25
C LEU A 409 -14.19 -0.60 -1.02
N ARG A 410 -15.36 -0.87 -0.39
CA ARG A 410 -15.77 -0.29 0.90
C ARG A 410 -14.78 -0.62 2.03
N ILE A 411 -14.21 -1.83 2.02
CA ILE A 411 -13.26 -2.34 3.01
C ILE A 411 -11.81 -1.96 2.64
N LEU A 412 -11.51 -1.80 1.35
CA LEU A 412 -10.15 -1.54 0.87
C LEU A 412 -9.52 -0.27 1.50
N GLY A 413 -10.30 0.79 1.71
CA GLY A 413 -9.84 2.02 2.36
C GLY A 413 -9.44 1.82 3.83
N THR A 414 -10.28 1.13 4.62
CA THR A 414 -9.99 0.89 6.04
C THR A 414 -8.87 -0.13 6.24
N LEU A 415 -8.84 -1.20 5.44
CA LEU A 415 -7.77 -2.21 5.46
C LEU A 415 -6.39 -1.58 5.18
N ASN A 416 -6.30 -0.72 4.17
CA ASN A 416 -5.06 0.02 3.88
C ASN A 416 -4.70 1.02 5.00
N GLY A 417 -5.69 1.64 5.66
CA GLY A 417 -5.47 2.48 6.82
C GLY A 417 -4.78 1.71 7.97
N PHE A 418 -5.31 0.53 8.31
CA PHE A 418 -4.69 -0.35 9.31
C PHE A 418 -3.29 -0.81 8.88
N ALA A 419 -3.08 -1.16 7.61
CA ALA A 419 -1.77 -1.54 7.10
C ALA A 419 -0.72 -0.41 7.26
N VAL A 420 -1.09 0.84 6.98
CA VAL A 420 -0.20 2.00 7.17
C VAL A 420 0.16 2.19 8.65
N SER A 421 -0.81 2.06 9.57
CA SER A 421 -0.57 2.17 11.02
C SER A 421 0.27 1.02 11.58
N ILE A 422 -0.08 -0.24 11.30
CA ILE A 422 0.66 -1.41 11.82
C ILE A 422 2.09 -1.43 11.25
N SER A 423 2.27 -1.10 9.97
CA SER A 423 3.61 -0.95 9.39
C SER A 423 4.38 0.24 9.98
N ALA A 424 3.73 1.33 10.42
CA ALA A 424 4.40 2.42 11.12
C ALA A 424 4.92 1.99 12.50
N ILE A 425 4.18 1.14 13.23
CA ILE A 425 4.67 0.49 14.46
C ILE A 425 5.89 -0.38 14.14
N GLY A 426 5.85 -1.20 13.08
CA GLY A 426 7.01 -1.97 12.62
C GLY A 426 8.24 -1.11 12.30
N ARG A 427 8.05 0.01 11.59
CA ARG A 427 9.11 1.00 11.30
C ARG A 427 9.59 1.77 12.53
N ALA A 428 8.84 1.76 13.63
CA ALA A 428 9.26 2.32 14.91
C ALA A 428 10.09 1.31 15.73
N VAL A 429 9.53 0.12 15.96
CA VAL A 429 10.14 -0.90 16.83
C VAL A 429 11.43 -1.47 16.23
N GLY A 430 11.43 -1.81 14.94
CA GLY A 430 12.56 -2.48 14.28
C GLY A 430 13.90 -1.74 14.43
N PRO A 431 14.00 -0.46 14.04
CA PRO A 431 15.22 0.34 14.22
C PRO A 431 15.60 0.60 15.69
N ALA A 432 14.63 0.80 16.60
CA ALA A 432 14.91 1.03 18.01
C ALA A 432 15.53 -0.20 18.68
N VAL A 433 14.92 -1.37 18.49
CA VAL A 433 15.42 -2.65 19.03
C VAL A 433 16.77 -2.98 18.40
N THR A 434 16.86 -2.95 17.06
CA THR A 434 18.05 -3.40 16.34
C THR A 434 19.25 -2.46 16.54
N GLY A 435 19.01 -1.15 16.67
CA GLY A 435 20.05 -0.19 17.05
C GLY A 435 20.60 -0.44 18.47
N ALA A 436 19.73 -0.80 19.42
CA ALA A 436 20.15 -1.20 20.77
C ALA A 436 20.91 -2.54 20.76
N THR A 437 20.43 -3.55 20.02
CA THR A 437 21.12 -4.84 19.86
C THR A 437 22.49 -4.68 19.21
N PHE A 438 22.65 -3.77 18.24
CA PHE A 438 23.95 -3.51 17.61
C PHE A 438 24.93 -2.84 18.58
N THR A 439 24.49 -1.84 19.36
CA THR A 439 25.32 -1.24 20.42
C THR A 439 25.73 -2.28 21.48
N TRP A 440 24.79 -3.09 21.97
CA TRP A 440 25.05 -4.19 22.91
C TRP A 440 26.01 -5.26 22.35
N GLY A 441 25.90 -5.55 21.05
CA GLY A 441 26.83 -6.42 20.34
C GLY A 441 28.23 -5.83 20.26
N LEU A 442 28.36 -4.56 19.87
CA LEU A 442 29.63 -3.84 19.83
C LEU A 442 30.33 -3.79 21.20
N GLU A 443 29.58 -3.59 22.30
CA GLU A 443 30.13 -3.62 23.66
C GLU A 443 30.74 -4.97 24.06
N ARG A 444 30.39 -6.05 23.34
CA ARG A 444 30.86 -7.43 23.58
C ARG A 444 31.80 -7.94 22.47
N GLY A 445 32.05 -7.14 21.43
CA GLY A 445 32.86 -7.53 20.27
C GLY A 445 32.13 -8.34 19.19
N TYR A 446 30.80 -8.20 19.05
CA TYR A 446 29.97 -8.97 18.11
C TYR A 446 29.07 -8.07 17.23
N VAL A 447 29.56 -7.72 16.02
CA VAL A 447 28.76 -7.03 14.98
C VAL A 447 27.60 -7.87 14.43
N ILE A 448 27.72 -9.21 14.47
CA ILE A 448 26.72 -10.16 13.92
C ILE A 448 25.33 -10.04 14.58
N THR A 449 25.25 -9.62 15.84
CA THR A 449 24.06 -9.75 16.71
C THR A 449 22.78 -9.15 16.11
N ALA A 450 22.85 -7.90 15.65
CA ALA A 450 21.70 -7.18 15.12
C ALA A 450 21.28 -7.70 13.73
N TRP A 451 22.25 -8.12 12.91
CA TRP A 451 22.01 -8.72 11.60
C TRP A 451 21.36 -10.10 11.71
N TRP A 452 21.79 -10.91 12.68
CA TRP A 452 21.20 -12.22 12.97
C TRP A 452 19.82 -12.11 13.60
N LEU A 453 19.60 -11.17 14.53
CA LEU A 453 18.25 -10.83 15.02
C LEU A 453 17.32 -10.47 13.85
N LEU A 454 17.81 -9.67 12.90
CA LEU A 454 17.04 -9.29 11.72
C LEU A 454 16.76 -10.47 10.77
N SER A 455 17.69 -11.41 10.65
CA SER A 455 17.50 -12.69 9.95
C SER A 455 16.40 -13.53 10.60
N VAL A 456 16.41 -13.69 11.94
CA VAL A 456 15.36 -14.38 12.70
C VAL A 456 14.00 -13.72 12.52
N ILE A 457 13.92 -12.38 12.59
CA ILE A 457 12.67 -11.64 12.35
C ILE A 457 12.16 -11.85 10.91
N ALA A 458 13.06 -11.93 9.92
CA ALA A 458 12.68 -12.24 8.54
C ALA A 458 12.18 -13.69 8.37
N ILE A 459 12.77 -14.68 9.06
CA ILE A 459 12.28 -16.08 9.07
C ILE A 459 10.88 -16.14 9.70
N LEU A 460 10.67 -15.53 10.87
CA LEU A 460 9.36 -15.50 11.53
C LEU A 460 8.32 -14.73 10.71
N GLY A 461 8.74 -13.66 10.02
CA GLY A 461 7.91 -12.90 9.08
C GLY A 461 7.56 -13.65 7.80
N ALA A 462 8.37 -14.64 7.41
CA ALA A 462 8.12 -15.49 6.25
C ALA A 462 6.98 -16.48 6.53
N VAL A 463 6.91 -17.09 7.73
CA VAL A 463 5.94 -18.18 8.04
C VAL A 463 4.48 -17.87 7.63
N PRO A 464 3.88 -16.69 7.93
CA PRO A 464 2.50 -16.39 7.54
C PRO A 464 2.28 -16.32 6.02
N LEU A 465 3.30 -15.97 5.23
CA LEU A 465 3.21 -15.84 3.76
C LEU A 465 2.91 -17.19 3.09
N TRP A 466 3.30 -18.32 3.69
CA TRP A 466 3.00 -19.64 3.12
C TRP A 466 1.50 -19.93 3.14
N SER A 467 0.80 -19.45 4.19
CA SER A 467 -0.66 -19.52 4.36
C SER A 467 -1.46 -18.47 3.57
N VAL A 468 -0.79 -17.45 3.01
CA VAL A 468 -1.44 -16.48 2.10
C VAL A 468 -1.78 -17.17 0.78
N ILE A 469 -3.03 -16.97 0.35
CA ILE A 469 -3.54 -17.34 -0.97
C ILE A 469 -3.65 -16.07 -1.81
N GLU A 470 -3.29 -16.16 -3.09
CA GLU A 470 -3.50 -15.07 -4.05
C GLU A 470 -4.99 -15.08 -4.41
N MET A 471 -5.77 -14.19 -3.78
CA MET A 471 -7.16 -13.97 -4.15
C MET A 471 -7.22 -13.32 -5.53
N ASP A 472 -8.14 -13.76 -6.38
CA ASP A 472 -8.44 -13.06 -7.61
C ASP A 472 -8.89 -11.62 -7.28
N GLY A 473 -8.25 -10.64 -7.92
CA GLY A 473 -8.54 -9.23 -7.67
C GLY A 473 -9.89 -8.81 -8.25
N PHE A 474 -10.36 -7.62 -7.89
CA PHE A 474 -11.65 -7.03 -8.33
C PHE A 474 -11.92 -7.01 -9.84
N SER A 475 -10.97 -7.39 -10.69
CA SER A 475 -11.11 -7.46 -12.15
C SER A 475 -11.56 -8.82 -12.69
N SER A 476 -11.78 -9.84 -11.86
CA SER A 476 -12.35 -11.13 -12.29
C SER A 476 -13.80 -11.33 -11.86
N THR A 477 -14.18 -10.82 -10.68
CA THR A 477 -15.49 -11.09 -10.07
C THR A 477 -16.64 -10.53 -10.90
N GLU A 478 -16.45 -9.36 -11.50
CA GLU A 478 -17.48 -8.70 -12.34
C GLU A 478 -17.54 -9.33 -13.76
N THR A 479 -16.57 -10.16 -14.17
CA THR A 479 -16.64 -10.91 -15.46
C THR A 479 -17.46 -12.20 -15.36
N ASN A 480 -17.76 -12.67 -14.15
CA ASN A 480 -18.64 -13.81 -13.91
C ASN A 480 -20.08 -13.38 -13.58
N SER A 481 -20.29 -12.27 -12.85
CA SER A 481 -21.66 -11.76 -12.60
C SER A 481 -22.39 -11.47 -13.91
N ASP A 482 -21.71 -10.80 -14.83
CA ASP A 482 -22.27 -10.34 -16.10
C ASP A 482 -22.49 -11.52 -17.09
N ALA A 483 -22.04 -12.73 -16.74
CA ALA A 483 -22.28 -13.97 -17.47
C ALA A 483 -23.27 -14.92 -16.78
N GLU A 484 -23.59 -14.69 -15.50
CA GLU A 484 -24.59 -15.45 -14.74
C GLU A 484 -25.97 -14.74 -14.73
N GLU A 485 -26.05 -13.45 -15.11
CA GLU A 485 -27.31 -12.67 -15.22
C GLU A 485 -28.00 -12.73 -16.62
N GLU A 486 -27.45 -13.42 -17.63
CA GLU A 486 -28.07 -13.54 -18.98
C GLU A 486 -28.80 -14.88 -19.27
N GLU A 487 -28.81 -15.86 -18.35
CA GLU A 487 -29.52 -17.15 -18.51
C GLU A 487 -30.72 -17.36 -17.54
N GLU A 488 -31.54 -16.33 -17.29
CA GLU A 488 -32.92 -16.52 -16.79
C GLU A 488 -33.94 -16.38 -17.92
N THR A 489 -34.17 -17.47 -18.66
CA THR A 489 -35.33 -17.60 -19.56
C THR A 489 -36.61 -17.77 -18.75
N PRO A 490 -37.70 -17.00 -19.00
CA PRO A 490 -38.95 -17.15 -18.26
C PRO A 490 -39.70 -18.42 -18.69
N ASP A 491 -39.65 -19.46 -17.85
CA ASP A 491 -40.37 -20.72 -18.09
C ASP A 491 -41.89 -20.52 -18.17
N THR A 492 -42.46 -20.79 -19.34
CA THR A 492 -43.91 -20.86 -19.54
C THR A 492 -44.44 -22.22 -19.09
N ILE A 493 -44.81 -22.35 -17.82
CA ILE A 493 -45.47 -23.55 -17.30
C ILE A 493 -46.94 -23.54 -17.73
N SER A 494 -47.30 -24.47 -18.61
CA SER A 494 -48.67 -24.83 -18.95
C SER A 494 -49.20 -25.90 -17.99
N ASP A 495 -50.11 -25.54 -17.08
CA ASP A 495 -50.83 -26.49 -16.24
C ASP A 495 -51.92 -27.21 -17.06
N GLU A 496 -51.54 -28.26 -17.79
CA GLU A 496 -52.48 -29.30 -18.21
C GLU A 496 -52.58 -30.36 -17.10
N ARG A 497 -53.80 -30.58 -16.60
CA ARG A 497 -54.14 -31.75 -15.77
C ARG A 497 -55.32 -32.48 -16.36
N GLU A 498 -55.06 -33.66 -16.90
CA GLU A 498 -56.12 -34.60 -17.24
C GLU A 498 -56.88 -35.00 -15.96
N GLY A 499 -58.21 -34.98 -16.05
CA GLY A 499 -59.12 -35.58 -15.07
C GLY A 499 -60.20 -36.33 -15.83
N GLY A 500 -60.43 -37.60 -15.48
CA GLY A 500 -61.41 -38.44 -16.17
C GLY A 500 -62.51 -38.93 -15.24
N ILE A 501 -63.73 -39.00 -15.80
CA ILE A 501 -64.71 -40.11 -15.62
C ILE A 501 -65.28 -40.25 -14.18
N LEU A 502 -66.59 -40.10 -13.90
CA LEU A 502 -67.81 -40.04 -14.73
C LEU A 502 -68.98 -39.39 -13.94
N ASP A 503 -70.12 -39.17 -14.61
CA ASP A 503 -71.47 -38.81 -14.11
C ASP A 503 -71.65 -37.48 -13.30
N GLY A 504 -72.80 -36.80 -13.30
CA GLY A 504 -74.02 -36.96 -14.12
C GLY A 504 -75.18 -36.02 -13.69
N ASP A 505 -75.91 -35.48 -14.68
CA ASP A 505 -77.30 -34.96 -14.69
C ASP A 505 -77.84 -33.78 -13.80
N GLU A 506 -78.87 -33.13 -14.38
CA GLU A 506 -80.01 -32.32 -13.85
C GLU A 506 -79.88 -30.95 -13.13
N ILE A 507 -80.17 -29.87 -13.88
CA ILE A 507 -81.38 -28.99 -13.83
C ILE A 507 -81.72 -28.12 -12.58
N ALA A 508 -82.30 -26.92 -12.85
CA ALA A 508 -83.07 -25.98 -11.98
C ALA A 508 -82.28 -25.08 -10.98
N MET A 509 -82.83 -23.99 -10.40
CA MET A 509 -83.68 -22.83 -10.84
C MET A 509 -84.10 -22.04 -9.57
N ALA A 510 -84.49 -20.76 -9.70
CA ALA A 510 -85.06 -19.88 -8.64
C ALA A 510 -84.04 -19.43 -7.53
N ASP A 511 -83.83 -18.14 -7.26
CA ASP A 511 -84.64 -17.15 -6.46
C ASP A 511 -84.21 -17.14 -4.96
N SER A 512 -84.22 -16.05 -4.18
CA SER A 512 -84.40 -14.60 -4.43
C SER A 512 -84.01 -13.77 -3.18
N ASP A 513 -83.54 -12.52 -3.36
CA ASP A 513 -83.58 -11.37 -2.41
C ASP A 513 -82.86 -11.51 -1.02
N GLU A 514 -82.64 -10.48 -0.19
CA GLU A 514 -82.96 -9.04 -0.22
C GLU A 514 -81.84 -8.16 0.43
N GLU A 515 -82.08 -6.86 0.67
CA GLU A 515 -81.11 -5.79 0.98
C GLU A 515 -80.59 -5.69 2.45
N MET A 516 -79.48 -4.95 2.68
CA MET A 516 -79.49 -3.56 3.23
C MET A 516 -78.18 -3.11 3.95
N PHE A 517 -77.84 -1.82 3.78
CA PHE A 517 -76.73 -1.03 4.35
C PHE A 517 -77.30 0.06 5.33
N PRO A 518 -76.54 0.99 5.99
CA PRO A 518 -75.15 1.07 6.53
C PRO A 518 -75.21 1.58 8.02
N PRO A 519 -74.60 2.69 8.56
CA PRO A 519 -73.30 3.39 8.33
C PRO A 519 -72.49 3.92 9.57
N LEU A 520 -71.19 4.20 9.33
CA LEU A 520 -70.39 5.38 9.76
C LEU A 520 -69.93 5.68 11.23
N ASN A 521 -68.78 6.42 11.28
CA ASN A 521 -68.27 7.34 12.34
C ASN A 521 -67.65 6.71 13.62
N ARG A 522 -66.67 7.31 14.35
CA ARG A 522 -65.86 8.55 14.15
C ARG A 522 -64.53 8.55 14.96
N VAL A 523 -63.42 8.97 14.32
CA VAL A 523 -62.45 10.04 14.73
C VAL A 523 -61.78 10.09 16.13
N SER A 524 -60.43 10.19 16.13
CA SER A 524 -59.52 10.76 17.17
C SER A 524 -59.29 9.92 18.47
N SER A 525 -58.24 10.07 19.31
CA SER A 525 -57.13 11.05 19.39
C SER A 525 -55.79 10.48 19.92
N ARG A 526 -54.69 11.07 19.45
CA ARG A 526 -53.37 11.34 20.10
C ARG A 526 -53.03 10.84 21.54
N MET A 527 -51.79 10.32 21.61
CA MET A 527 -50.70 10.67 22.56
C MET A 527 -50.62 10.11 24.00
N SER A 528 -49.47 9.45 24.23
CA SER A 528 -48.64 9.52 25.46
C SER A 528 -49.18 8.82 26.74
N SER A 529 -48.39 8.50 27.76
CA SER A 529 -46.91 8.45 27.90
C SER A 529 -46.53 7.46 29.02
N SER A 530 -45.36 6.83 28.89
CA SER A 530 -44.48 6.34 29.97
C SER A 530 -45.07 5.62 31.19
N ARG A 531 -44.68 4.34 31.38
CA ARG A 531 -44.16 3.89 32.69
C ARG A 531 -43.05 2.84 32.52
N LYS A 532 -41.96 3.06 33.26
CA LYS A 532 -40.94 2.07 33.62
C LYS A 532 -41.24 1.58 35.05
N ILE A 533 -40.34 0.77 35.62
CA ILE A 533 -40.36 0.14 36.97
C ILE A 533 -41.19 -1.16 36.91
N SER A 534 -40.70 -2.40 37.03
CA SER A 534 -39.51 -3.07 37.62
C SER A 534 -39.78 -3.79 38.95
N GLY A 535 -39.31 -5.04 39.00
CA GLY A 535 -39.48 -6.11 40.01
C GLY A 535 -39.28 -7.43 39.24
N GLU A 536 -38.52 -8.44 39.66
CA GLU A 536 -38.52 -9.17 40.95
C GLU A 536 -39.85 -9.92 41.17
N GLU A 537 -39.89 -11.21 41.53
CA GLU A 537 -38.82 -12.16 41.88
C GLU A 537 -39.30 -13.62 41.66
N GLY A 538 -38.48 -14.65 41.99
CA GLY A 538 -38.96 -16.03 42.20
C GLY A 538 -38.95 -16.98 40.98
N ARG A 539 -38.58 -18.28 40.99
CA ARG A 539 -37.67 -19.17 41.78
C ARG A 539 -38.22 -20.62 41.85
N GLY A 540 -38.09 -21.37 40.76
CA GLY A 540 -37.53 -22.73 40.77
C GLY A 540 -38.44 -23.98 40.83
N LYS A 541 -37.80 -25.12 40.48
CA LYS A 541 -38.23 -26.55 40.54
C LYS A 541 -39.32 -27.01 39.54
N LYS A 542 -39.38 -28.29 39.10
CA LYS A 542 -38.37 -29.35 38.82
C LYS A 542 -39.07 -30.55 38.12
N ASN A 543 -38.31 -31.48 37.51
CA ASN A 543 -38.74 -32.82 36.98
C ASN A 543 -39.61 -32.75 35.68
N SER A 544 -39.80 -33.77 34.81
CA SER A 544 -39.06 -35.01 34.35
C SER A 544 -39.94 -35.70 33.24
N VAL A 545 -39.59 -36.71 32.42
CA VAL A 545 -38.50 -37.72 32.29
C VAL A 545 -38.28 -38.02 30.77
N GLY A 546 -37.09 -38.48 30.34
CA GLY A 546 -36.81 -39.09 29.02
C GLY A 546 -35.35 -38.80 28.59
N ARG A 547 -34.39 -39.71 28.35
CA ARG A 547 -34.32 -41.06 27.73
C ARG A 547 -34.67 -41.07 26.23
N ASP A 548 -33.87 -41.66 25.33
CA ASP A 548 -32.77 -42.65 25.48
C ASP A 548 -31.40 -42.25 24.85
N ILE A 549 -30.49 -43.22 24.67
CA ILE A 549 -29.01 -43.07 24.60
C ILE A 549 -28.38 -43.92 23.46
N SER A 550 -27.19 -43.50 22.99
CA SER A 550 -26.10 -44.24 22.30
C SER A 550 -26.14 -44.59 20.79
N ASN A 551 -25.01 -44.29 20.13
CA ASN A 551 -24.44 -44.87 18.89
C ASN A 551 -23.77 -46.26 19.22
N PRO A 552 -22.82 -46.88 18.44
CA PRO A 552 -22.25 -46.63 17.09
C PRO A 552 -22.01 -47.94 16.25
N ILE A 553 -21.06 -47.90 15.28
CA ILE A 553 -20.38 -49.02 14.55
C ILE A 553 -21.15 -49.54 13.30
N GLY A 554 -20.57 -49.83 12.13
CA GLY A 554 -19.18 -49.81 11.60
C GLY A 554 -19.13 -50.38 10.14
N VAL A 555 -18.03 -50.79 9.48
CA VAL A 555 -16.56 -50.60 9.64
C VAL A 555 -15.82 -51.26 8.43
N ILE A 556 -14.70 -50.70 7.91
CA ILE A 556 -13.79 -51.23 6.81
C ILE A 556 -14.44 -51.30 5.40
N GLY A 557 -13.77 -51.14 4.24
CA GLY A 557 -12.39 -50.79 3.78
C GLY A 557 -12.26 -51.12 2.27
N GLY A 558 -11.25 -50.74 1.46
CA GLY A 558 -10.05 -49.91 1.60
C GLY A 558 -9.23 -49.88 0.27
N ILE A 559 -8.15 -49.09 0.20
CA ILE A 559 -7.01 -49.12 -0.78
C ILE A 559 -7.32 -49.27 -2.30
N VAL A 560 -7.01 -48.25 -3.12
CA VAL A 560 -6.15 -48.33 -4.34
C VAL A 560 -5.80 -46.91 -4.85
N GLY A 561 -4.57 -46.76 -5.35
CA GLY A 561 -4.16 -45.81 -6.40
C GLY A 561 -2.85 -46.32 -7.04
N PRO A 562 -2.28 -45.71 -8.11
CA PRO A 562 -2.73 -44.50 -8.81
C PRO A 562 -2.77 -44.58 -10.36
N GLY A 563 -3.37 -43.57 -11.01
CA GLY A 563 -2.94 -43.07 -12.34
C GLY A 563 -3.86 -43.34 -13.55
N GLY A 564 -3.62 -42.61 -14.67
CA GLY A 564 -3.88 -43.15 -16.01
C GLY A 564 -4.93 -42.52 -16.95
N GLY A 565 -4.95 -41.20 -17.17
CA GLY A 565 -5.66 -40.58 -18.32
C GLY A 565 -7.19 -40.42 -18.18
N ARG A 566 -7.91 -39.88 -19.19
CA ARG A 566 -7.48 -39.31 -20.48
C ARG A 566 -8.10 -37.93 -20.73
N ARG A 567 -7.38 -37.14 -21.55
CA ARG A 567 -7.93 -35.99 -22.28
C ARG A 567 -9.02 -36.46 -23.26
N LEU A 568 -10.04 -35.64 -23.46
CA LEU A 568 -10.65 -35.42 -24.77
C LEU A 568 -10.39 -33.97 -25.20
N SER A 569 -10.40 -33.72 -26.50
CA SER A 569 -10.00 -32.44 -27.11
C SER A 569 -10.78 -32.18 -28.40
N ASN A 570 -10.48 -31.03 -29.03
CA ASN A 570 -11.08 -30.50 -30.28
C ASN A 570 -12.41 -29.77 -30.00
N GLY A 571 -12.73 -28.62 -30.61
CA GLY A 571 -11.97 -27.68 -31.46
C GLY A 571 -12.70 -26.32 -31.42
N LEU A 572 -12.22 -25.19 -31.93
CA LEU A 572 -11.32 -24.93 -33.07
C LEU A 572 -10.56 -23.62 -32.83
N ALA A 573 -9.41 -23.44 -33.52
CA ALA A 573 -8.77 -22.14 -33.67
C ALA A 573 -8.23 -21.99 -35.10
N ALA A 574 -8.76 -21.02 -35.83
CA ALA A 574 -8.33 -20.62 -37.17
C ALA A 574 -8.14 -19.09 -37.14
N SER A 575 -6.91 -18.57 -37.02
CA SER A 575 -5.83 -18.51 -38.03
C SER A 575 -5.96 -17.29 -38.95
N ASN A 576 -5.04 -16.32 -38.81
CA ASN A 576 -4.31 -15.76 -39.94
C ASN A 576 -3.14 -14.87 -39.47
N PHE A 577 -1.92 -15.38 -39.61
CA PHE A 577 -0.70 -14.58 -39.76
C PHE A 577 0.13 -15.24 -40.86
N GLY A 578 0.33 -14.52 -41.97
CA GLY A 578 1.11 -15.00 -43.11
C GLY A 578 2.58 -15.19 -42.73
N HIS A 579 3.20 -16.24 -43.28
CA HIS A 579 4.62 -16.54 -43.05
C HIS A 579 5.54 -15.57 -43.79
N GLY A 580 6.80 -15.49 -43.34
CA GLY A 580 7.91 -14.96 -44.11
C GLY A 580 9.05 -15.96 -44.19
N THR A 581 9.61 -16.12 -45.38
CA THR A 581 10.91 -16.74 -45.70
C THR A 581 11.46 -16.04 -46.95
N GLY A 582 12.78 -15.89 -47.07
CA GLY A 582 13.41 -15.03 -48.09
C GLY A 582 14.34 -15.73 -49.09
N GLY A 583 15.00 -14.92 -49.93
CA GLY A 583 15.76 -15.35 -51.12
C GLY A 583 14.86 -15.34 -52.38
N THR A 584 15.29 -14.87 -53.54
CA THR A 584 16.66 -14.66 -54.06
C THR A 584 16.81 -13.39 -54.94
N SER A 585 18.06 -13.09 -55.31
CA SER A 585 18.57 -12.10 -56.27
C SER A 585 17.67 -11.68 -57.46
N PHE A 586 17.77 -10.41 -57.88
CA PHE A 586 18.49 -10.04 -59.12
C PHE A 586 18.70 -8.51 -59.22
N ASN A 587 19.87 -8.11 -59.73
CA ASN A 587 20.32 -6.77 -60.17
C ASN A 587 19.95 -5.54 -59.31
#